data_AF-A0A1A8WPA9-F1
#
_entry.id   AF-A0A1A8WPA9-F1
#
_cell.length_a   1.000
_cell.length_b   1.000
_cell.length_c   1.000
_cell.angle_alpha   90.00
_cell.angle_beta   90.00
_cell.angle_gamma   90.00
#
_symmetry.space_group_name_H-M   'P 1'
#
loop_
_entity.id
_entity.type
_entity.pdbx_description
1 polymer ?
#
loop_
_entity_poly.entity_id
_entity_poly.type
_entity_poly.pdbx_seq_one_letter_code
_entity_poly.pdbx_strand_id
1 'polypeptide(L)'
;IDLNKLVIKVVSVLNEENNHEILSICSLVDADGMKYINFFGICVKPNKKGQTPNINNNSNDSKNGIYPYNRNNCKIFPSEKLLLQAFLNKIRTIDVDIYIGYNILNFDLEFLIHRCHVNNIDPGFLSRKKKLKKTDKMKVNKFSGTNSTGSIYNIVQNIKGRLIVDIYALSKDTIKLTSYSMDEIIDGVRTKFQEKVKQQTN
;
A
#
# COMPACT_ATOMS: atom_id res chain seq x y z
N ILE A 1 -1.95 -20.51 14.83
CA ILE A 1 -2.99 -19.67 14.18
C ILE A 1 -2.43 -19.27 12.84
N ASP A 2 -3.08 -19.66 11.75
CA ASP A 2 -2.71 -19.16 10.42
C ASP A 2 -3.31 -17.76 10.27
N LEU A 3 -2.46 -16.77 10.01
CA LEU A 3 -2.85 -15.35 9.97
C LEU A 3 -2.54 -14.81 8.58
N ASN A 4 -3.54 -14.16 7.98
CA ASN A 4 -3.43 -13.58 6.65
C ASN A 4 -2.68 -12.25 6.73
N LYS A 5 -1.45 -12.22 6.23
CA LYS A 5 -0.58 -11.03 6.28
C LYS A 5 -0.60 -10.36 4.91
N LEU A 6 -0.73 -9.04 4.89
CA LEU A 6 -0.61 -8.24 3.69
C LEU A 6 0.51 -7.21 3.86
N VAL A 7 1.54 -7.33 3.02
CA VAL A 7 2.58 -6.32 2.87
C VAL A 7 2.11 -5.34 1.80
N ILE A 8 2.08 -4.04 2.09
CA ILE A 8 1.61 -3.01 1.15
C ILE A 8 2.70 -2.00 0.83
N LYS A 9 2.71 -1.55 -0.44
CA LYS A 9 3.38 -0.32 -0.83
C LYS A 9 2.53 0.48 -1.81
N VAL A 10 2.37 1.75 -1.52
CA VAL A 10 1.74 2.76 -2.36
C VAL A 10 2.83 3.64 -2.96
N VAL A 11 2.66 4.05 -4.21
CA VAL A 11 3.53 5.01 -4.89
C VAL A 11 2.67 6.19 -5.30
N SER A 12 3.07 7.39 -4.88
CA SER A 12 2.42 8.64 -5.26
C SER A 12 3.16 9.32 -6.40
N VAL A 13 2.44 10.14 -7.17
CA VAL A 13 2.98 11.04 -8.18
C VAL A 13 2.32 12.40 -8.03
N LEU A 14 3.07 13.47 -8.33
CA LEU A 14 2.55 14.82 -8.35
C LEU A 14 1.92 15.11 -9.72
N ASN A 15 0.68 15.59 -9.75
CA ASN A 15 0.02 15.97 -10.99
C ASN A 15 0.36 17.42 -11.41
N GLU A 16 -0.10 17.85 -12.58
CA GLU A 16 0.13 19.22 -13.10
C GLU A 16 -0.42 20.33 -12.17
N GLU A 17 -1.36 20.01 -11.29
CA GLU A 17 -1.98 20.91 -10.32
C GLU A 17 -1.30 20.87 -8.93
N ASN A 18 -0.11 20.26 -8.81
CA ASN A 18 0.61 20.05 -7.56
C ASN A 18 -0.17 19.26 -6.50
N ASN A 19 -1.06 18.38 -6.93
CA ASN A 19 -1.77 17.45 -6.05
C ASN A 19 -1.17 16.04 -6.18
N HIS A 20 -0.91 15.41 -5.04
CA HIS A 20 -0.46 14.01 -5.02
C HIS A 20 -1.61 13.06 -5.33
N GLU A 21 -1.34 12.11 -6.23
CA GLU A 21 -2.25 11.04 -6.65
C GLU A 21 -1.54 9.69 -6.56
N ILE A 22 -2.31 8.60 -6.47
CA ILE A 22 -1.75 7.25 -6.50
C ILE A 22 -1.39 6.88 -7.94
N LEU A 23 -0.09 6.68 -8.16
CA LEU A 23 0.43 6.10 -9.39
C LEU A 23 0.29 4.58 -9.36
N SER A 24 0.62 3.93 -8.24
CA SER A 24 0.66 2.48 -8.14
C SER A 24 0.37 1.99 -6.74
N ILE A 25 -0.23 0.80 -6.65
CA ILE A 25 -0.38 0.03 -5.42
C ILE A 25 0.15 -1.37 -5.68
N CYS A 26 1.06 -1.81 -4.82
CA CYS A 26 1.56 -3.17 -4.78
C CYS A 26 1.24 -3.79 -3.43
N SER A 27 0.83 -5.06 -3.43
CA SER A 27 0.70 -5.85 -2.21
C SER A 27 1.08 -7.31 -2.42
N LEU A 28 1.79 -7.83 -1.42
CA LEU A 28 2.13 -9.24 -1.28
C LEU A 28 1.34 -9.81 -0.11
N VAL A 29 0.91 -11.06 -0.25
CA VAL A 29 0.15 -11.75 0.79
C VAL A 29 0.83 -13.05 1.17
N ASP A 30 0.78 -13.33 2.47
CA ASP A 30 1.11 -14.61 3.09
C ASP A 30 -0.17 -15.11 3.78
N ALA A 31 -0.87 -16.04 3.14
CA ALA A 31 -2.17 -16.58 3.55
C ALA A 31 -2.32 -18.01 3.02
N ASP A 32 -3.02 -18.88 3.77
CA ASP A 32 -3.26 -20.29 3.43
C ASP A 32 -1.97 -21.06 3.07
N GLY A 33 -0.88 -20.77 3.79
CA GLY A 33 0.45 -21.35 3.54
C GLY A 33 1.13 -20.94 2.23
N MET A 34 0.57 -19.96 1.51
CA MET A 34 1.06 -19.48 0.21
C MET A 34 1.50 -18.03 0.27
N LYS A 35 2.64 -17.72 -0.39
CA LYS A 35 3.12 -16.36 -0.60
C LYS A 35 2.96 -15.97 -2.06
N TYR A 36 2.19 -14.91 -2.33
CA TYR A 36 1.89 -14.51 -3.70
C TYR A 36 1.67 -12.99 -3.83
N ILE A 37 1.75 -12.50 -5.07
CA ILE A 37 1.38 -11.13 -5.41
C ILE A 37 -0.14 -11.04 -5.41
N ASN A 38 -0.72 -10.38 -4.41
CA ASN A 38 -2.16 -10.18 -4.32
C ASN A 38 -2.65 -9.12 -5.32
N PHE A 39 -1.91 -8.02 -5.38
CA PHE A 39 -2.31 -6.88 -6.19
C PHE A 39 -1.08 -6.13 -6.67
N PHE A 40 -1.02 -5.85 -7.96
CA PHE A 40 -0.08 -4.88 -8.52
C PHE A 40 -0.83 -4.11 -9.60
N GLY A 41 -1.19 -2.88 -9.27
CA GLY A 41 -2.01 -2.02 -10.11
C GLY A 41 -1.34 -0.68 -10.35
N ILE A 42 -1.34 -0.23 -11.60
CA ILE A 42 -0.82 1.08 -12.00
C ILE A 42 -1.98 1.91 -12.56
N CYS A 43 -2.13 3.15 -12.09
CA CYS A 43 -3.05 4.11 -12.64
C CYS A 43 -2.36 4.90 -13.77
N VAL A 44 -3.00 4.91 -14.93
CA VAL A 44 -2.56 5.66 -16.10
C VAL A 44 -3.66 6.63 -16.47
N LYS A 45 -3.37 7.93 -16.45
CA LYS A 45 -4.31 8.94 -16.93
C LYS A 45 -4.33 8.98 -18.46
N PRO A 46 -5.49 9.21 -19.09
CA PRO A 46 -5.57 9.44 -20.53
C PRO A 46 -4.75 10.68 -20.89
N ASN A 47 -4.00 10.60 -22.00
CA ASN A 47 -3.28 11.76 -22.53
C ASN A 47 -4.25 12.89 -22.90
N LYS A 48 -3.76 14.14 -23.01
CA LYS A 48 -4.51 15.37 -23.36
C LYS A 48 -5.41 15.27 -24.62
N LYS A 49 -5.29 14.20 -25.41
CA LYS A 49 -6.13 13.87 -26.57
C LYS A 49 -7.36 13.00 -26.25
N GLY A 50 -7.67 12.74 -24.98
CA GLY A 50 -8.86 11.99 -24.57
C GLY A 50 -8.86 10.50 -24.94
N GLN A 51 -7.76 9.98 -25.48
CA GLN A 51 -7.61 8.56 -25.74
C GLN A 51 -7.29 7.86 -24.41
N THR A 52 -8.27 7.14 -23.86
CA THR A 52 -7.96 6.03 -22.97
C THR A 52 -7.02 5.09 -23.72
N PRO A 53 -5.87 4.71 -23.15
CA PRO A 53 -5.02 3.70 -23.76
C PRO A 53 -5.90 2.49 -24.10
N ASN A 54 -5.71 1.89 -25.27
CA ASN A 54 -6.44 0.69 -25.66
C ASN A 54 -5.98 -0.47 -24.75
N ILE A 55 -6.57 -0.58 -23.55
CA ILE A 55 -6.29 -1.60 -22.54
C ILE A 55 -7.10 -2.85 -22.95
N ASN A 56 -6.73 -3.45 -24.08
CA ASN A 56 -7.16 -4.81 -24.38
C ASN A 56 -6.39 -5.74 -23.44
N ASN A 57 -7.06 -6.15 -22.36
CA ASN A 57 -6.54 -7.14 -21.40
C ASN A 57 -6.40 -8.56 -22.01
N ASN A 58 -6.85 -8.76 -23.25
CA ASN A 58 -6.97 -10.07 -23.92
C ASN A 58 -6.17 -10.19 -25.23
N SER A 59 -5.14 -9.38 -25.49
CA SER A 59 -4.26 -9.62 -26.64
C SER A 59 -2.90 -10.16 -26.19
N ASN A 60 -2.56 -11.35 -26.67
CA ASN A 60 -1.21 -11.95 -26.60
C ASN A 60 -0.17 -11.18 -27.43
N ASP A 61 -0.45 -9.93 -27.81
CA ASP A 61 0.40 -9.12 -28.67
C ASP A 61 1.36 -8.30 -27.82
N SER A 62 2.54 -8.87 -27.59
CA SER A 62 3.69 -8.25 -26.92
C SER A 62 4.28 -7.01 -27.65
N LYS A 63 3.65 -6.51 -28.72
CA LYS A 63 4.21 -5.46 -29.60
C LYS A 63 3.48 -4.12 -29.63
N ASN A 64 2.30 -3.98 -29.02
CA ASN A 64 1.50 -2.73 -29.07
C ASN A 64 1.22 -2.08 -27.69
N GLY A 65 2.05 -2.33 -26.68
CA GLY A 65 1.92 -1.69 -25.38
C GLY A 65 2.59 -0.33 -25.31
N ILE A 66 1.80 0.74 -25.15
CA ILE A 66 2.27 2.12 -24.89
C ILE A 66 3.08 2.22 -23.57
N TYR A 67 3.04 1.19 -22.71
CA TYR A 67 3.72 1.18 -21.41
C TYR A 67 4.66 -0.02 -21.26
N PRO A 68 5.89 0.18 -20.72
CA PRO A 68 6.93 -0.85 -20.61
C PRO A 68 6.70 -1.87 -19.47
N TYR A 69 5.49 -1.99 -18.93
CA TYR A 69 5.20 -2.82 -17.76
C TYR A 69 4.83 -4.26 -18.15
N ASN A 70 5.29 -5.23 -17.35
CA ASN A 70 4.94 -6.64 -17.53
C ASN A 70 3.47 -6.88 -17.19
N ARG A 71 2.63 -7.05 -18.22
CA ARG A 71 1.17 -7.20 -18.10
C ARG A 71 0.73 -8.50 -17.40
N ASN A 72 1.58 -9.51 -17.33
CA ASN A 72 1.22 -10.78 -16.70
C ASN A 72 1.07 -10.63 -15.18
N ASN A 73 1.81 -9.67 -14.60
CA ASN A 73 1.84 -9.46 -13.16
C ASN A 73 1.25 -8.10 -12.74
N CYS A 74 0.95 -7.20 -13.68
CA CYS A 74 0.51 -5.84 -13.41
C CYS A 74 -0.78 -5.49 -14.16
N LYS A 75 -1.76 -4.92 -13.45
CA LYS A 75 -3.01 -4.42 -14.03
C LYS A 75 -2.97 -2.92 -14.23
N ILE A 76 -3.36 -2.45 -15.42
CA ILE A 76 -3.46 -1.02 -15.73
C ILE A 76 -4.89 -0.55 -15.49
N PHE A 77 -5.03 0.56 -14.78
CA PHE A 77 -6.32 1.19 -14.47
C PHE A 77 -6.40 2.57 -15.12
N PRO A 78 -7.51 2.92 -15.80
CA PRO A 78 -7.66 4.20 -16.48
C PRO A 78 -8.00 5.36 -15.53
N SER A 79 -8.31 5.07 -14.26
CA SER A 79 -8.54 6.08 -13.24
C SER A 79 -8.12 5.57 -11.86
N GLU A 80 -7.75 6.51 -10.99
CA GLU A 80 -7.36 6.23 -9.60
C GLU A 80 -8.53 5.61 -8.82
N LYS A 81 -9.77 6.05 -9.09
CA LYS A 81 -10.97 5.49 -8.47
C LYS A 81 -11.09 3.99 -8.70
N LEU A 82 -10.88 3.53 -9.94
CA LEU A 82 -10.96 2.11 -10.28
C LEU A 82 -9.80 1.30 -9.66
N LEU A 83 -8.59 1.87 -9.64
CA LEU A 83 -7.43 1.28 -8.96
C LEU A 83 -7.73 1.04 -7.47
N LEU A 84 -8.23 2.07 -6.79
CA LEU A 84 -8.59 2.03 -5.37
C LEU A 84 -9.70 1.01 -5.09
N GLN A 85 -10.79 1.02 -5.87
CA GLN A 85 -11.89 0.08 -5.70
C GLN A 85 -11.45 -1.38 -5.91
N ALA A 86 -10.62 -1.64 -6.92
CA ALA A 86 -10.10 -2.97 -7.19
C ALA A 86 -9.20 -3.46 -6.05
N PHE A 87 -8.35 -2.59 -5.52
CA PHE A 87 -7.48 -2.90 -4.39
C PHE A 87 -8.27 -3.20 -3.09
N LEU A 88 -9.22 -2.33 -2.71
CA LEU A 88 -10.03 -2.53 -1.51
C LEU A 88 -10.87 -3.81 -1.58
N ASN A 89 -11.38 -4.15 -2.77
CA ASN A 89 -12.07 -5.42 -2.97
C ASN A 89 -11.15 -6.63 -2.74
N LYS A 90 -9.89 -6.57 -3.18
CA LYS A 90 -8.91 -7.64 -2.94
C LYS A 90 -8.60 -7.82 -1.45
N ILE A 91 -8.40 -6.72 -0.72
CA ILE A 91 -8.22 -6.77 0.75
C ILE A 91 -9.39 -7.48 1.42
N ARG A 92 -10.63 -7.14 1.01
CA ARG A 92 -11.84 -7.74 1.58
C ARG A 92 -11.91 -9.24 1.33
N THR A 93 -11.53 -9.71 0.13
CA THR A 93 -11.57 -11.14 -0.22
C THR A 93 -10.56 -11.97 0.58
N ILE A 94 -9.36 -11.43 0.84
CA ILE A 94 -8.32 -12.12 1.62
C ILE A 94 -8.64 -12.15 3.12
N ASP A 95 -9.46 -11.21 3.59
CA ASP A 95 -9.68 -10.97 5.01
C ASP A 95 -8.38 -10.85 5.83
N VAL A 96 -7.54 -9.91 5.44
CA VAL A 96 -6.24 -9.59 6.06
C VAL A 96 -6.32 -9.46 7.59
N ASP A 97 -5.52 -10.24 8.32
CA ASP A 97 -5.34 -10.07 9.76
C ASP A 97 -4.30 -9.00 10.09
N ILE A 98 -3.21 -8.92 9.31
CA ILE A 98 -2.05 -8.07 9.61
C ILE A 98 -1.68 -7.25 8.38
N TYR A 99 -1.66 -5.92 8.52
CA TYR A 99 -1.01 -5.02 7.58
C TYR A 99 0.45 -4.81 7.94
N ILE A 100 1.34 -4.87 6.96
CA ILE A 100 2.78 -4.69 7.12
C ILE A 100 3.27 -3.68 6.09
N GLY A 101 4.08 -2.71 6.51
CA GLY A 101 4.70 -1.77 5.58
C GLY A 101 5.73 -0.87 6.26
N TYR A 102 6.53 -0.19 5.45
CA TYR A 102 7.49 0.80 5.94
C TYR A 102 6.84 2.18 5.99
N ASN A 103 6.78 2.76 7.20
CA ASN A 103 6.10 4.03 7.45
C ASN A 103 4.61 3.97 7.05
N ILE A 104 3.99 2.81 7.23
CA ILE A 104 2.63 2.50 6.77
C ILE A 104 1.59 3.43 7.40
N LEU A 105 1.80 3.84 8.66
CA LEU A 105 0.87 4.70 9.38
C LEU A 105 0.91 6.17 8.94
N ASN A 106 2.08 6.68 8.54
CA ASN A 106 2.26 8.07 8.11
C ASN A 106 2.26 8.25 6.60
N PHE A 107 2.21 7.16 5.83
CA PHE A 107 2.24 7.22 4.38
C PHE A 107 1.22 6.29 3.75
N ASP A 108 1.47 4.98 3.67
CA ASP A 108 0.67 4.11 2.79
C ASP A 108 -0.82 4.10 3.16
N LEU A 109 -1.17 3.84 4.43
CA LEU A 109 -2.58 3.83 4.87
C LEU A 109 -3.17 5.24 4.91
N GLU A 110 -2.44 6.23 5.43
CA GLU A 110 -2.91 7.61 5.50
C GLU A 110 -3.24 8.16 4.12
N PHE A 111 -2.30 7.99 3.17
CA PHE A 111 -2.45 8.45 1.80
C PHE A 111 -3.57 7.68 1.08
N LEU A 112 -3.66 6.37 1.26
CA LEU A 112 -4.74 5.56 0.69
C LEU A 112 -6.12 6.04 1.17
N ILE A 113 -6.29 6.29 2.47
CA ILE A 113 -7.56 6.78 3.05
C ILE A 113 -7.88 8.19 2.52
N HIS A 114 -6.88 9.07 2.46
CA HIS A 114 -7.04 10.42 1.90
C HIS A 114 -7.54 10.36 0.46
N ARG A 115 -6.91 9.53 -0.39
CA ARG A 115 -7.30 9.38 -1.80
C ARG A 115 -8.65 8.67 -1.96
N CYS A 116 -9.04 7.78 -1.05
CA CYS A 116 -10.40 7.25 -1.00
C CYS A 116 -11.43 8.37 -0.82
N HIS A 117 -11.21 9.31 0.11
CA HIS A 117 -12.12 10.45 0.28
C HIS A 117 -12.19 11.34 -0.96
N VAL A 118 -11.05 11.68 -1.56
CA VAL A 118 -11.00 12.49 -2.80
C VAL A 118 -11.80 11.81 -3.93
N ASN A 119 -11.77 10.49 -4.02
CA ASN A 119 -12.48 9.71 -5.04
C ASN A 119 -13.91 9.27 -4.63
N ASN A 120 -14.42 9.75 -3.49
CA ASN A 120 -15.72 9.36 -2.92
C ASN A 120 -15.87 7.84 -2.74
N ILE A 121 -14.82 7.19 -2.25
CA ILE A 121 -14.77 5.77 -1.89
C ILE A 121 -14.78 5.65 -0.37
N ASP A 122 -15.53 4.68 0.15
CA ASP A 122 -15.52 4.35 1.59
C ASP A 122 -14.25 3.55 1.94
N PRO A 123 -13.34 4.08 2.79
CA PRO A 123 -12.16 3.36 3.25
C PRO A 123 -12.47 2.25 4.28
N GLY A 124 -13.73 2.07 4.68
CA GLY A 124 -14.12 1.10 5.71
C GLY A 124 -13.71 -0.35 5.46
N PHE A 125 -13.46 -0.72 4.20
CA PHE A 125 -12.93 -2.03 3.81
C PHE A 125 -11.52 -2.33 4.35
N LEU A 126 -10.78 -1.29 4.77
CA LEU A 126 -9.51 -1.45 5.49
C LEU A 126 -9.72 -2.02 6.90
N SER A 127 -10.92 -1.96 7.45
CA SER A 127 -11.27 -2.55 8.76
C SER A 127 -12.11 -3.84 8.57
N ARG A 128 -12.33 -4.59 9.66
CA ARG A 128 -13.34 -5.67 9.67
C ARG A 128 -14.75 -5.16 10.04
N LYS A 129 -14.91 -3.87 10.31
CA LYS A 129 -16.18 -3.30 10.74
C LYS A 129 -17.11 -3.20 9.52
N LYS A 130 -18.21 -3.98 9.54
CA LYS A 130 -19.16 -4.08 8.41
C LYS A 130 -19.87 -2.77 8.04
N LYS A 131 -20.02 -1.84 9.00
CA LYS A 131 -20.58 -0.49 8.80
C LYS A 131 -19.88 0.51 9.72
N LEU A 132 -19.22 1.51 9.15
CA LEU A 132 -18.81 2.70 9.89
C LEU A 132 -20.03 3.62 10.01
N LYS A 133 -20.36 4.06 11.23
CA LYS A 133 -21.32 5.17 11.39
C LYS A 133 -20.71 6.42 10.73
N LYS A 134 -21.53 7.41 10.34
CA LYS A 134 -21.02 8.70 9.80
C LYS A 134 -19.98 9.37 10.72
N THR A 135 -20.11 9.14 12.03
CA THR A 135 -19.19 9.60 13.08
C THR A 135 -17.85 8.85 13.11
N ASP A 136 -17.83 7.62 12.59
CA ASP A 136 -16.71 6.69 12.64
C ASP A 136 -15.92 6.68 11.32
N LYS A 137 -16.18 7.64 10.42
CA LYS A 137 -15.38 7.73 9.20
C LYS A 137 -13.92 7.90 9.59
N MET A 138 -13.05 7.11 8.97
CA MET A 138 -11.61 7.31 9.06
C MET A 138 -11.35 8.74 8.61
N LYS A 139 -10.75 9.58 9.44
CA LYS A 139 -10.39 10.95 9.12
C LYS A 139 -8.89 11.04 9.12
N VAL A 140 -8.36 11.48 7.99
CA VAL A 140 -6.95 11.76 7.82
C VAL A 140 -6.82 13.18 7.32
N ASN A 141 -5.72 13.83 7.67
CA ASN A 141 -5.42 15.16 7.19
C ASN A 141 -5.16 15.15 5.68
N LYS A 142 -5.22 16.34 5.08
CA LYS A 142 -4.73 16.51 3.71
C LYS A 142 -3.27 16.10 3.69
N PHE A 143 -2.89 15.28 2.72
CA PHE A 143 -1.51 14.82 2.58
C PHE A 143 -0.58 16.04 2.37
N SER A 144 0.25 16.35 3.36
CA SER A 144 1.21 17.46 3.36
C SER A 144 2.67 17.02 3.50
N GLY A 145 2.93 15.70 3.49
CA GLY A 145 4.27 15.15 3.72
C GLY A 145 4.78 15.29 5.16
N THR A 146 3.99 15.84 6.08
CA THR A 146 4.33 16.00 7.48
C THR A 146 3.57 15.00 8.33
N ASN A 147 4.25 14.34 9.26
CA ASN A 147 3.65 13.38 10.18
C ASN A 147 2.51 14.03 10.98
N SER A 148 1.33 13.41 10.95
CA SER A 148 0.20 13.86 11.76
C SER A 148 -0.19 12.81 12.79
N THR A 149 0.19 13.05 14.05
CA THR A 149 -0.20 12.20 15.19
C THR A 149 -1.71 11.97 15.27
N GLY A 150 -2.51 12.97 14.88
CA GLY A 150 -3.97 12.86 14.81
C GLY A 150 -4.46 11.87 13.75
N SER A 151 -3.87 11.90 12.54
CA SER A 151 -4.18 10.92 11.49
C SER A 151 -3.82 9.51 11.94
N ILE A 152 -2.61 9.30 12.49
CA ILE A 152 -2.15 7.99 12.98
C ILE A 152 -3.13 7.43 14.00
N TYR A 153 -3.49 8.22 15.01
CA TYR A 153 -4.42 7.79 16.05
C TYR A 153 -5.78 7.40 15.44
N ASN A 154 -6.27 8.19 14.49
CA ASN A 154 -7.53 7.88 13.81
C ASN A 154 -7.46 6.59 12.99
N ILE A 155 -6.37 6.33 12.28
CA ILE A 155 -6.15 5.10 11.51
C ILE A 155 -6.17 3.89 12.45
N VAL A 156 -5.37 3.91 13.52
CA VAL A 156 -5.29 2.83 14.51
C VAL A 156 -6.64 2.60 15.19
N GLN A 157 -7.38 3.67 15.48
CA GLN A 157 -8.71 3.55 16.10
C GLN A 157 -9.76 2.97 15.15
N ASN A 158 -9.68 3.22 13.84
CA ASN A 158 -10.74 2.82 12.91
C ASN A 158 -10.43 1.54 12.11
N ILE A 159 -9.16 1.15 11.95
CA ILE A 159 -8.78 -0.19 11.44
C ILE A 159 -8.98 -1.23 12.54
N LYS A 160 -10.23 -1.41 12.98
CA LYS A 160 -10.57 -2.39 14.01
C LYS A 160 -10.53 -3.81 13.46
N GLY A 161 -10.05 -4.74 14.30
CA GLY A 161 -10.02 -6.16 14.02
C GLY A 161 -8.86 -6.62 13.13
N ARG A 162 -7.91 -5.72 12.82
CA ARG A 162 -6.68 -6.03 12.08
C ARG A 162 -5.48 -5.39 12.81
N LEU A 163 -4.34 -6.07 12.80
CA LEU A 163 -3.09 -5.57 13.35
C LEU A 163 -2.36 -4.73 12.29
N ILE A 164 -1.67 -3.67 12.71
CA ILE A 164 -0.80 -2.87 11.84
C ILE A 164 0.62 -2.98 12.37
N VAL A 165 1.53 -3.42 11.52
CA VAL A 165 2.97 -3.52 11.79
C VAL A 165 3.67 -2.50 10.93
N ASP A 166 4.13 -1.42 11.57
CA ASP A 166 4.94 -0.40 10.92
C ASP A 166 6.43 -0.71 11.14
N ILE A 167 7.12 -1.08 10.06
CA ILE A 167 8.54 -1.43 10.09
C ILE A 167 9.38 -0.24 10.53
N TYR A 168 9.01 0.98 10.17
CA TYR A 168 9.75 2.18 10.57
C TYR A 168 9.72 2.37 12.09
N ALA A 169 8.55 2.23 12.70
CA ALA A 169 8.39 2.32 14.15
C ALA A 169 9.09 1.16 14.87
N LEU A 170 8.89 -0.08 14.39
CA LEU A 170 9.52 -1.26 14.97
C LEU A 170 11.05 -1.19 14.93
N SER A 171 11.62 -0.71 13.81
CA SER A 171 13.06 -0.53 13.67
C SER A 171 13.61 0.48 14.68
N LYS A 172 12.92 1.60 14.91
CA LYS A 172 13.32 2.58 15.94
C LYS A 172 13.40 1.98 17.34
N ASP A 173 12.48 1.08 17.66
CA ASP A 173 12.44 0.45 18.99
C ASP A 173 13.49 -0.67 19.14
N THR A 174 13.87 -1.31 18.03
CA THR A 174 14.65 -2.57 18.06
C THR A 174 16.13 -2.38 17.70
N ILE A 175 16.47 -1.46 16.80
CA ILE A 175 17.81 -1.30 16.24
C ILE A 175 18.25 0.16 16.27
N LYS A 176 19.49 0.42 16.69
CA LYS A 176 20.09 1.76 16.66
C LYS A 176 20.73 1.98 15.29
N LEU A 177 20.19 2.92 14.52
CA LEU A 177 20.69 3.32 13.20
C LEU A 177 20.91 4.83 13.13
N THR A 178 21.72 5.28 12.19
CA THR A 178 22.00 6.71 11.96
C THR A 178 20.78 7.42 11.36
N SER A 179 20.11 6.74 10.43
CA SER A 179 18.82 7.12 9.88
C SER A 179 17.89 5.90 9.90
N TYR A 180 16.60 6.12 9.71
CA TYR A 180 15.63 5.03 9.58
C TYR A 180 15.02 5.04 8.19
N SER A 181 15.79 5.41 7.17
CA SER A 181 15.40 5.21 5.78
C SER A 181 15.27 3.71 5.51
N MET A 182 14.50 3.34 4.49
CA MET A 182 14.35 1.93 4.12
C MET A 182 15.72 1.29 3.83
N ASP A 183 16.58 2.00 3.10
CA ASP A 183 17.91 1.50 2.70
C ASP A 183 18.79 1.23 3.94
N GLU A 184 18.85 2.19 4.88
CA GLU A 184 19.63 2.05 6.12
C GLU A 184 19.09 0.92 7.01
N ILE A 185 17.76 0.76 7.08
CA ILE A 185 17.14 -0.36 7.82
C ILE A 185 17.55 -1.70 7.20
N ILE A 186 17.51 -1.82 5.86
CA ILE A 186 17.88 -3.04 5.16
C ILE A 186 19.35 -3.38 5.44
N ASP A 187 20.26 -2.41 5.30
CA ASP A 187 21.69 -2.62 5.52
C ASP A 187 22.00 -2.97 6.98
N GLY A 188 21.38 -2.27 7.93
CA GLY A 188 21.53 -2.56 9.36
C GLY A 188 21.00 -3.94 9.76
N VAL A 189 19.84 -4.35 9.22
CA VAL A 189 19.26 -5.68 9.47
C VAL A 189 20.15 -6.76 8.85
N ARG A 190 20.60 -6.59 7.61
CA ARG A 190 21.48 -7.55 6.92
C ARG A 190 22.77 -7.80 7.71
N THR A 191 23.39 -6.73 8.21
CA THR A 191 24.62 -6.81 9.00
C THR A 191 24.40 -7.62 10.28
N LYS A 192 23.35 -7.33 11.05
CA LYS A 192 23.00 -8.10 12.26
C LYS A 192 22.69 -9.57 11.99
N PHE A 193 22.03 -9.88 10.87
CA PHE A 193 21.80 -11.28 10.49
C PHE A 193 23.10 -12.01 10.21
N GLN A 194 24.04 -11.39 9.47
CA GLN A 194 25.34 -11.99 9.19
C GLN A 194 26.18 -12.20 10.45
N GLU A 195 26.14 -11.27 11.41
CA GLU A 195 26.81 -11.42 12.71
C GLU A 195 26.25 -12.59 13.52
N LYS A 196 24.92 -12.74 13.59
CA LYS A 196 24.28 -13.87 14.28
C LYS A 196 24.65 -15.21 13.69
N VAL A 197 24.72 -15.32 12.36
CA VAL A 197 25.14 -16.56 11.69
C VAL A 197 26.58 -16.90 12.06
N LYS A 198 27.50 -15.93 12.04
CA LYS A 198 28.91 -16.15 12.43
C LYS A 198 29.06 -16.62 13.88
N GLN A 199 28.23 -16.11 14.80
CA GLN A 199 28.24 -16.51 16.21
C GLN A 199 27.69 -17.92 16.47
N GLN A 200 26.89 -18.48 15.55
CA GLN A 200 26.36 -19.85 15.69
C GLN A 200 27.27 -20.92 15.08
N THR A 201 28.20 -20.53 14.21
CA THR A 201 29.17 -21.42 13.56
C THR A 201 30.50 -21.56 14.29
N ASN A 202 30.71 -20.82 15.38
CA ASN A 202 31.87 -20.93 16.29
C ASN A 202 31.42 -21.49 17.64
#